data_AF-M7ZFP9-F1
#
_entry.id   AF-M7ZFP9-F1
#
_cell.length_a   1.000
_cell.length_b   1.000
_cell.length_c   1.000
_cell.angle_alpha   90.00
_cell.angle_beta   90.00
_cell.angle_gamma   90.00
#
_symmetry.space_group_name_H-M   'P 1'
#
loop_
_entity.id
_entity.type
_entity.pdbx_description
1 polymer ?
#
loop_
_entity_poly.entity_id
_entity_poly.type
_entity_poly.pdbx_seq_one_letter_code
_entity_poly.pdbx_strand_id
1 'polypeptide(L)'
;MLRGLALVFSVSFFSCHLTSVASLASPDGHGFLQCLAGKIPSELVYTQSSSNFTDVLFSSIKNPKFFTTATARPPLCIVTPGDASHVQAAVVCGRRQGVRLRGALEILTRWQHVAPSLPSDLTIRVIVKQGQQALFQAVYLGACGALVATMDKQFPKLGMTSADCQQMTWLQSAATPLLSFASNGTLEEVLLDRTVWTSAFTKAKSDYVLRAIPKDVWKDIFSRWFAMDGAGDIILEPHGGFMDSVPAAATPYPHRNGVLKTIWSLIICKNHRIFTKLFVKSTDQMIYPV
;
A
#
# COMPACT_ATOMS: atom_id res chain seq x y z
N MET A 1 -41.71 -47.18 -4.45
CA MET A 1 -42.41 -45.94 -4.02
C MET A 1 -42.05 -45.68 -2.57
N LEU A 2 -41.29 -44.62 -2.28
CA LEU A 2 -41.31 -43.97 -0.97
C LEU A 2 -41.03 -42.48 -1.23
N ARG A 3 -42.08 -41.67 -1.06
CA ARG A 3 -42.08 -40.21 -1.21
C ARG A 3 -41.44 -39.62 0.03
N GLY A 4 -40.29 -38.97 -0.11
CA GLY A 4 -39.72 -38.11 0.94
C GLY A 4 -40.26 -36.70 0.78
N LEU A 5 -41.08 -36.25 1.73
CA LEU A 5 -41.71 -34.93 1.77
C LEU A 5 -40.68 -33.79 1.83
N ALA A 6 -40.89 -32.76 1.02
CA ALA A 6 -40.32 -31.44 1.22
C ALA A 6 -41.12 -30.73 2.33
N LEU A 7 -40.45 -30.34 3.41
CA LEU A 7 -40.99 -29.41 4.40
C LEU A 7 -40.31 -28.05 4.22
N VAL A 8 -41.07 -27.13 3.66
CA VAL A 8 -40.77 -25.70 3.61
C VAL A 8 -41.14 -25.10 4.96
N PHE A 9 -40.17 -24.58 5.70
CA PHE A 9 -40.43 -23.65 6.80
C PHE A 9 -39.98 -22.25 6.38
N SER A 10 -40.95 -21.43 5.98
CA SER A 10 -40.78 -19.97 5.94
C SER A 10 -41.10 -19.43 7.32
N VAL A 11 -40.14 -18.72 7.93
CA VAL A 11 -40.44 -17.78 9.01
C VAL A 11 -39.84 -16.45 8.61
N SER A 12 -40.72 -15.52 8.24
CA SER A 12 -40.41 -14.15 7.89
C SER A 12 -40.60 -13.24 9.10
N PHE A 13 -39.60 -12.38 9.31
CA PHE A 13 -39.53 -11.15 10.11
C PHE A 13 -39.71 -11.24 11.63
N PHE A 14 -38.57 -11.18 12.32
CA PHE A 14 -38.41 -10.14 13.34
C PHE A 14 -37.06 -9.45 13.16
N SER A 15 -37.13 -8.14 13.02
CA SER A 15 -36.01 -7.23 12.97
C SER A 15 -35.20 -7.36 14.26
N CYS A 16 -34.10 -8.11 14.21
CA CYS A 16 -32.95 -7.80 15.03
C CYS A 16 -31.97 -7.10 14.10
N HIS A 17 -32.01 -5.77 14.14
CA HIS A 17 -30.81 -4.98 13.89
C HIS A 17 -29.74 -5.47 14.88
N LEU A 18 -29.07 -6.58 14.56
CA LEU A 18 -27.65 -6.64 14.78
C LEU A 18 -27.06 -5.80 13.64
N THR A 19 -27.18 -4.49 13.83
CA THR A 19 -26.05 -3.64 13.50
C THR A 19 -24.85 -4.34 14.15
N SER A 20 -24.13 -5.14 13.37
CA SER A 20 -22.69 -5.01 13.44
C SER A 20 -22.46 -3.56 13.05
N VAL A 21 -22.57 -2.69 14.07
CA VAL A 21 -21.65 -1.59 14.20
C VAL A 21 -20.33 -2.32 14.11
N ALA A 22 -19.79 -2.44 12.88
CA ALA A 22 -18.35 -2.48 12.72
C ALA A 22 -17.94 -1.36 13.64
N SER A 23 -17.34 -1.73 14.77
CA SER A 23 -17.00 -0.76 15.79
C SER A 23 -16.27 0.31 15.00
N LEU A 24 -16.91 1.47 14.85
CA LEU A 24 -16.20 2.72 14.78
C LEU A 24 -15.58 2.80 16.17
N ALA A 25 -14.60 1.93 16.42
CA ALA A 25 -13.55 2.22 17.34
C ALA A 25 -12.99 3.49 16.73
N SER A 26 -13.47 4.62 17.25
CA SER A 26 -12.61 5.76 17.44
C SER A 26 -11.26 5.17 17.83
N PRO A 27 -10.18 5.42 17.07
CA PRO A 27 -8.89 4.92 17.47
C PRO A 27 -8.57 5.68 18.75
N ASP A 28 -8.97 5.13 19.89
CA ASP A 28 -8.54 5.57 21.20
C ASP A 28 -7.05 5.32 21.17
N GLY A 29 -6.32 6.38 20.82
CA GLY A 29 -4.88 6.34 20.60
C GLY A 29 -4.12 5.80 21.81
N HIS A 30 -4.79 5.70 22.97
CA HIS A 30 -4.38 4.94 24.15
C HIS A 30 -3.79 3.56 23.82
N GLY A 31 -4.45 2.73 23.02
CA GLY A 31 -3.94 1.38 22.70
C GLY A 31 -2.63 1.42 21.89
N PHE A 32 -2.50 2.41 21.00
CA PHE A 32 -1.29 2.64 20.22
C PHE A 32 -0.15 3.19 21.08
N LEU A 33 -0.42 4.21 21.89
CA LEU A 33 0.56 4.81 22.81
C LEU A 33 1.06 3.80 23.84
N GLN A 34 0.18 2.95 24.37
CA GLN A 34 0.55 1.87 25.29
C GLN A 34 1.46 0.84 24.61
N CYS A 35 1.18 0.48 23.35
CA CYS A 35 2.06 -0.40 22.58
C CYS A 35 3.44 0.22 22.33
N LEU A 36 3.50 1.54 22.05
CA LEU A 36 4.76 2.25 21.86
C LEU A 36 5.59 2.33 23.15
N ALA A 37 4.96 2.61 24.29
CA ALA A 37 5.64 2.78 25.57
C ALA A 37 6.43 1.54 26.01
N GLY A 38 6.02 0.33 25.59
CA GLY A 38 6.75 -0.90 25.87
C GLY A 38 7.92 -1.19 24.91
N LYS A 39 8.12 -0.37 23.87
CA LYS A 39 9.07 -0.67 22.77
C LYS A 39 9.94 0.52 22.33
N ILE A 40 9.55 1.74 22.67
CA ILE A 40 10.25 2.97 22.28
C ILE A 40 10.42 3.82 23.55
N PRO A 41 11.63 4.35 23.81
CA PRO A 41 11.87 5.29 24.90
C PRO A 41 10.92 6.49 24.84
N SER A 42 10.43 6.93 26.00
CA SER A 42 9.39 7.97 26.09
C SER A 42 9.86 9.32 25.57
N GLU A 43 11.17 9.61 25.64
CA GLU A 43 11.79 10.82 25.11
C GLU A 43 11.70 10.95 23.58
N LEU A 44 11.39 9.85 22.88
CA LEU A 44 11.24 9.78 21.42
C LEU A 44 9.77 9.77 20.97
N VAL A 45 8.81 9.85 21.91
CA VAL A 45 7.37 9.79 21.62
C VAL A 45 6.69 11.05 22.16
N TYR A 46 6.27 11.94 21.26
CA TYR A 46 5.61 13.19 21.61
C TYR A 46 4.11 13.10 21.34
N THR A 47 3.29 13.26 22.38
CA THR A 47 1.82 13.35 22.29
C THR A 47 1.39 14.80 22.29
N GLN A 48 0.12 15.09 21.98
CA GLN A 48 -0.42 16.46 22.05
C GLN A 48 -0.32 17.10 23.45
N SER A 49 -0.14 16.29 24.49
CA SER A 49 0.10 16.73 25.87
C SER A 49 1.58 17.00 26.19
N SER A 50 2.52 16.64 25.33
CA SER A 50 3.95 16.92 25.53
C SER A 50 4.25 18.40 25.29
N SER A 51 5.04 19.02 26.18
CA SER A 51 5.40 20.45 26.09
C SER A 51 6.06 20.82 24.76
N ASN A 52 6.89 19.92 24.22
CA ASN A 52 7.67 20.15 23.01
C ASN A 52 6.98 19.62 21.74
N PHE A 53 5.74 19.13 21.84
CA PHE A 53 5.03 18.53 20.70
C PHE A 53 4.96 19.49 19.51
N THR A 54 4.58 20.73 19.78
CA THR A 54 4.41 21.75 18.77
C THR A 54 5.75 22.11 18.12
N ASP A 55 6.82 22.23 18.90
CA ASP A 55 8.17 22.54 18.40
C ASP A 55 8.72 21.41 17.52
N VAL A 56 8.56 20.16 17.98
CA VAL A 56 8.96 18.98 17.20
C VAL A 56 8.14 18.90 15.91
N LEU A 57 6.82 19.13 15.98
CA LEU A 57 5.96 19.19 14.80
C LEU A 57 6.43 20.27 13.82
N PHE A 58 6.69 21.48 14.29
CA PHE A 58 7.16 22.59 13.46
C PHE A 58 8.51 22.32 12.82
N SER A 59 9.47 21.76 13.57
CA SER A 59 10.80 21.42 13.03
C SER A 59 10.73 20.40 11.87
N SER A 60 9.69 19.56 11.86
CA SER A 60 9.47 18.55 10.81
C SER A 60 8.78 19.10 9.55
N ILE A 61 8.16 20.29 9.64
CA ILE A 61 7.45 20.92 8.53
C ILE A 61 8.45 21.66 7.63
N LYS A 62 8.65 21.13 6.42
CA LYS A 62 9.53 21.73 5.41
C LYS A 62 8.82 22.72 4.47
N ASN A 63 7.49 22.73 4.46
CA ASN A 63 6.70 23.63 3.62
C ASN A 63 5.54 24.24 4.43
N PRO A 64 5.60 25.56 4.74
CA PRO A 64 4.61 26.26 5.55
C PRO A 64 3.17 26.22 5.00
N LYS A 65 2.98 25.95 3.70
CA LYS A 65 1.65 25.90 3.06
C LYS A 65 0.74 24.79 3.61
N PHE A 66 1.30 23.72 4.18
CA PHE A 66 0.53 22.58 4.69
C PHE A 66 -0.01 22.77 6.12
N PHE A 67 0.15 23.96 6.70
CA PHE A 67 -0.31 24.27 8.04
C PHE A 67 -1.12 25.58 8.05
N THR A 68 -2.34 25.54 7.51
CA THR A 68 -3.37 26.52 7.84
C THR A 68 -4.31 25.89 8.88
N THR A 69 -4.72 26.66 9.88
CA THR A 69 -5.65 26.26 10.96
C THR A 69 -6.96 25.65 10.46
N ALA A 70 -7.29 25.84 9.18
CA ALA A 70 -8.46 25.30 8.52
C ALA A 70 -8.29 23.89 7.90
N THR A 71 -7.06 23.35 7.75
CA THR A 71 -6.84 22.11 6.95
C THR A 71 -6.03 20.99 7.60
N ALA A 72 -5.30 21.23 8.70
CA ALA A 72 -4.45 20.22 9.33
C ALA A 72 -5.04 19.72 10.67
N ARG A 73 -5.59 18.49 10.70
CA ARG A 73 -5.77 17.77 11.97
C ARG A 73 -4.38 17.38 12.50
N PRO A 74 -4.00 17.80 13.73
CA PRO A 74 -2.72 17.42 14.31
C PRO A 74 -2.62 15.89 14.45
N PRO A 75 -1.43 15.31 14.29
CA PRO A 75 -1.25 13.87 14.42
C PRO A 75 -1.56 13.43 15.86
N LEU A 76 -1.88 12.14 16.02
CA LEU A 76 -2.11 11.54 17.33
C LEU A 76 -0.87 11.64 18.22
N CYS A 77 0.30 11.33 17.66
CA CYS A 77 1.61 11.53 18.27
C CYS A 77 2.68 11.62 17.17
N ILE A 78 3.87 12.08 17.55
CA ILE A 78 5.06 12.12 16.70
C ILE A 78 6.08 11.18 17.33
N VAL A 79 6.63 10.26 16.53
CA VAL A 79 7.73 9.40 16.94
C VAL A 79 8.99 9.87 16.21
N THR A 80 10.05 10.19 16.96
CA THR A 80 11.38 10.53 16.43
C THR A 80 12.33 9.35 16.63
N PRO A 81 12.32 8.35 15.74
CA PRO A 81 13.06 7.12 15.96
C PRO A 81 14.58 7.37 15.98
N GLY A 82 15.27 6.88 17.00
CA GLY A 82 16.74 6.92 17.08
C GLY A 82 17.45 5.83 16.26
N ASP A 83 16.75 4.73 15.95
CA ASP A 83 17.28 3.60 15.20
C ASP A 83 16.17 2.85 14.44
N ALA A 84 16.54 1.82 13.68
CA ALA A 84 15.60 1.06 12.86
C ALA A 84 14.58 0.24 13.67
N SER A 85 14.92 -0.18 14.89
CA SER A 85 14.02 -0.97 15.75
C SER A 85 12.85 -0.11 16.24
N HIS A 86 13.08 1.17 16.52
CA HIS A 86 12.01 2.12 16.86
C HIS A 86 11.01 2.32 15.71
N VAL A 87 11.50 2.37 14.47
CA VAL A 87 10.62 2.44 13.28
C VAL A 87 9.77 1.18 13.18
N GLN A 88 10.38 0.00 13.31
CA GLN A 88 9.68 -1.28 13.25
C GLN A 88 8.64 -1.41 14.37
N ALA A 89 8.96 -0.98 15.59
CA ALA A 89 8.04 -0.94 16.71
C ALA A 89 6.83 -0.04 16.42
N ALA A 90 7.05 1.15 15.87
CA ALA A 90 5.97 2.06 15.50
C ALA A 90 5.06 1.45 14.42
N VAL A 91 5.63 0.83 13.38
CA VAL A 91 4.89 0.11 12.33
C VAL A 91 4.03 -1.01 12.91
N VAL A 92 4.62 -1.87 13.73
CA VAL A 92 3.92 -3.01 14.35
C VAL A 92 2.79 -2.53 15.25
N CYS A 93 3.03 -1.51 16.09
CA CYS A 93 2.01 -0.97 16.98
C CYS A 93 0.89 -0.26 16.20
N GLY A 94 1.24 0.51 15.17
CA GLY A 94 0.28 1.22 14.35
C GLY A 94 -0.66 0.24 13.65
N ARG A 95 -0.10 -0.84 13.10
CA ARG A 95 -0.89 -1.91 12.49
C ARG A 95 -1.84 -2.59 13.48
N ARG A 96 -1.35 -3.00 14.66
CA ARG A 96 -2.17 -3.68 15.68
C ARG A 96 -3.37 -2.85 16.14
N GLN A 97 -3.22 -1.53 16.13
CA GLN A 97 -4.21 -0.59 16.67
C GLN A 97 -4.94 0.20 15.58
N GLY A 98 -4.76 -0.16 14.30
CA GLY A 98 -5.40 0.53 13.18
C GLY A 98 -4.96 1.99 12.99
N VAL A 99 -3.82 2.40 13.55
CA VAL A 99 -3.30 3.77 13.46
C VAL A 99 -2.50 3.97 12.16
N ARG A 100 -2.89 4.99 11.39
CA ARG A 100 -2.22 5.36 10.14
C ARG A 100 -0.92 6.12 10.42
N LEU A 101 0.21 5.52 10.06
CA LEU A 101 1.52 6.15 10.20
C LEU A 101 1.87 6.99 8.96
N ARG A 102 2.38 8.20 9.19
CA ARG A 102 2.96 9.06 8.14
C ARG A 102 4.48 8.78 8.02
N GLY A 103 4.84 7.57 7.57
CA GLY A 103 6.23 7.12 7.39
C GLY A 103 6.47 6.30 6.12
N ALA A 104 5.43 6.14 5.28
CA ALA A 104 5.43 5.32 4.07
C ALA A 104 6.56 5.68 3.09
N LEU A 105 6.98 6.95 3.05
CA LEU A 105 8.05 7.45 2.19
C LEU A 105 9.38 6.73 2.43
N GLU A 106 9.76 6.47 3.69
CA GLU A 106 11.07 5.86 3.99
C GLU A 106 11.12 4.38 3.65
N ILE A 107 10.01 3.67 3.91
CA ILE A 107 9.87 2.27 3.54
C ILE A 107 9.83 2.16 2.02
N LEU A 108 9.09 3.05 1.35
CA LEU A 108 9.01 3.09 -0.11
C LEU A 108 10.37 3.34 -0.77
N THR A 109 11.15 4.30 -0.27
CA THR A 109 12.46 4.59 -0.85
C THR A 109 13.43 3.45 -0.62
N ARG A 110 13.36 2.75 0.52
CA ARG A 110 14.16 1.55 0.77
C ARG A 110 13.74 0.39 -0.12
N TRP A 111 12.44 0.18 -0.31
CA TRP A 111 11.90 -0.87 -1.17
C TRP A 111 12.47 -0.82 -2.59
N GLN A 112 12.69 0.39 -3.16
CA GLN A 112 13.28 0.55 -4.51
C GLN A 112 14.64 -0.13 -4.68
N HIS A 113 15.40 -0.28 -3.59
CA HIS A 113 16.74 -0.87 -3.60
C HIS A 113 16.73 -2.35 -3.22
N VAL A 114 15.74 -2.77 -2.43
CA VAL A 114 15.67 -4.14 -1.90
C VAL A 114 14.91 -5.05 -2.86
N ALA A 115 13.78 -4.59 -3.38
CA ALA A 115 12.85 -5.43 -4.14
C ALA A 115 13.46 -6.07 -5.40
N PRO A 116 14.30 -5.39 -6.21
CA PRO A 116 14.92 -5.99 -7.40
C PRO A 116 15.88 -7.14 -7.08
N SER A 117 16.44 -7.13 -5.87
CA SER A 117 17.45 -8.11 -5.40
C SER A 117 16.86 -9.18 -4.48
N LEU A 118 15.53 -9.21 -4.32
CA LEU A 118 14.88 -10.27 -3.58
C LEU A 118 15.02 -11.62 -4.32
N PRO A 119 14.94 -12.74 -3.59
CA PRO A 119 14.88 -14.08 -4.19
C PRO A 119 13.78 -14.19 -5.26
N SER A 120 14.03 -14.96 -6.32
CA SER A 120 13.10 -15.08 -7.47
C SER A 120 11.73 -15.68 -7.13
N ASP A 121 11.62 -16.36 -5.99
CA ASP A 121 10.38 -16.89 -5.43
C ASP A 121 9.56 -15.84 -4.65
N LEU A 122 10.08 -14.61 -4.49
CA LEU A 122 9.43 -13.50 -3.77
C LEU A 122 9.29 -12.26 -4.65
N THR A 123 8.06 -11.83 -4.87
CA THR A 123 7.77 -10.49 -5.42
C THR A 123 7.03 -9.64 -4.39
N ILE A 124 7.36 -8.36 -4.33
CA ILE A 124 6.67 -7.39 -3.48
C ILE A 124 6.36 -6.16 -4.32
N ARG A 125 5.09 -5.96 -4.68
CA ARG A 125 4.62 -4.74 -5.34
C ARG A 125 4.18 -3.69 -4.33
N VAL A 126 4.19 -2.43 -4.73
CA VAL A 126 3.65 -1.34 -3.91
C VAL A 126 2.53 -0.62 -4.64
N ILE A 127 1.39 -0.48 -3.97
CA ILE A 127 0.26 0.33 -4.43
C ILE A 127 0.20 1.60 -3.57
N VAL A 128 0.50 2.75 -4.17
CA VAL A 128 0.38 4.05 -3.53
C VAL A 128 -0.98 4.63 -3.89
N LYS A 129 -1.84 4.76 -2.87
CA LYS A 129 -3.22 5.23 -3.01
C LYS A 129 -3.38 6.67 -2.55
N GLN A 130 -4.51 7.28 -2.93
CA GLN A 130 -4.95 8.57 -2.39
C GLN A 130 -4.88 8.61 -0.85
N GLY A 131 -4.45 9.75 -0.30
CA GLY A 131 -4.19 9.93 1.12
C GLY A 131 -2.78 9.53 1.59
N GLN A 132 -1.85 9.27 0.67
CA GLN A 132 -0.45 8.94 0.99
C GLN A 132 -0.29 7.59 1.72
N GLN A 133 -1.14 6.61 1.38
CA GLN A 133 -1.00 5.23 1.85
C GLN A 133 -0.16 4.44 0.84
N ALA A 134 0.82 3.68 1.33
CA ALA A 134 1.54 2.70 0.53
C ALA A 134 1.20 1.29 1.02
N LEU A 135 0.59 0.49 0.15
CA LEU A 135 0.26 -0.91 0.42
C LEU A 135 1.32 -1.79 -0.24
N PHE A 136 2.03 -2.58 0.57
CA PHE A 136 2.99 -3.56 0.10
C PHE A 136 2.28 -4.90 -0.03
N GLN A 137 2.22 -5.46 -1.24
CA GLN A 137 1.60 -6.77 -1.49
C GLN A 137 2.65 -7.72 -2.01
N ALA A 138 2.77 -8.87 -1.36
CA ALA A 138 3.77 -9.87 -1.69
C ALA A 138 3.12 -11.18 -2.13
N VAL A 139 3.76 -11.84 -3.09
CA VAL A 139 3.52 -13.26 -3.40
C VAL A 139 4.82 -14.00 -3.19
N TYR A 140 4.77 -15.08 -2.41
CA TYR A 140 5.91 -15.92 -2.09
C TYR A 140 5.62 -17.38 -2.45
N LEU A 141 6.50 -18.02 -3.21
CA LEU A 141 6.37 -19.42 -3.60
C LEU A 141 6.95 -20.33 -2.51
N GLY A 142 6.33 -20.33 -1.33
CA GLY A 142 6.77 -21.13 -0.20
C GLY A 142 5.91 -20.96 1.05
N ALA A 143 6.37 -21.53 2.16
CA ALA A 143 5.67 -21.45 3.44
C ALA A 143 5.87 -20.08 4.13
N CYS A 144 4.87 -19.64 4.90
CA CYS A 144 4.91 -18.37 5.63
C CYS A 144 6.14 -18.22 6.54
N GLY A 145 6.58 -19.29 7.22
CA GLY A 145 7.75 -19.23 8.09
C GLY A 145 9.04 -18.85 7.34
N ALA A 146 9.23 -19.39 6.14
CA ALA A 146 10.36 -19.06 5.28
C ALA A 146 10.27 -17.62 4.73
N LEU A 147 9.05 -17.15 4.43
CA LEU A 147 8.82 -15.75 4.04
C LEU A 147 9.21 -14.79 5.18
N VAL A 148 8.74 -15.04 6.40
CA VAL A 148 9.05 -14.19 7.57
C VAL A 148 10.56 -14.12 7.78
N ALA A 149 11.25 -15.28 7.78
CA ALA A 149 12.71 -15.31 7.93
C ALA A 149 13.44 -14.56 6.80
N THR A 150 12.96 -14.66 5.56
CA THR A 150 13.51 -13.93 4.41
C THR A 150 13.32 -12.43 4.57
N MET A 151 12.13 -12.00 5.00
CA MET A 151 11.80 -10.59 5.19
C MET A 151 12.53 -9.96 6.35
N ASP A 152 12.71 -10.66 7.47
CA ASP A 152 13.52 -10.18 8.60
C ASP A 152 14.98 -9.97 8.20
N LYS A 153 15.52 -10.81 7.30
CA LYS A 153 16.88 -10.67 6.81
C LYS A 153 17.04 -9.56 5.76
N GLN A 154 16.16 -9.53 4.76
CA GLN A 154 16.33 -8.69 3.57
C GLN A 154 15.64 -7.33 3.70
N PHE A 155 14.49 -7.28 4.38
CA PHE A 155 13.70 -6.05 4.50
C PHE A 155 13.00 -5.88 5.87
N PRO A 156 13.74 -5.91 6.99
CA PRO A 156 13.15 -5.87 8.35
C PRO A 156 12.36 -4.58 8.62
N LYS A 157 12.73 -3.47 7.97
CA LYS A 157 12.04 -2.19 8.09
C LYS A 157 10.58 -2.22 7.61
N LEU A 158 10.20 -3.19 6.79
CA LEU A 158 8.80 -3.36 6.41
C LEU A 158 7.94 -3.83 7.61
N GLY A 159 8.56 -4.52 8.58
CA GLY A 159 7.88 -4.99 9.78
C GLY A 159 6.83 -6.10 9.51
N MET A 160 7.06 -6.92 8.49
CA MET A 160 6.20 -8.05 8.16
C MET A 160 6.32 -9.14 9.24
N THR A 161 5.21 -9.81 9.53
CA THR A 161 5.10 -10.87 10.54
C THR A 161 4.26 -12.03 9.99
N SER A 162 4.25 -13.17 10.69
CA SER A 162 3.41 -14.30 10.28
C SER A 162 1.91 -13.97 10.24
N ALA A 163 1.46 -12.96 11.00
CA ALA A 163 0.08 -12.47 10.97
C ALA A 163 -0.28 -11.73 9.66
N ASP A 164 0.69 -11.42 8.80
CA ASP A 164 0.45 -10.89 7.43
C ASP A 164 0.23 -12.01 6.41
N CYS A 165 0.60 -13.25 6.72
CA CYS A 165 0.52 -14.34 5.77
C CYS A 165 -0.91 -14.83 5.59
N GLN A 166 -1.30 -15.01 4.34
CA GLN A 166 -2.49 -15.76 3.95
C GLN A 166 -2.02 -16.91 3.07
N GLN A 167 -1.80 -18.08 3.67
CA GLN A 167 -1.41 -19.26 2.91
C GLN A 167 -2.59 -19.75 2.07
N MET A 168 -2.34 -19.91 0.77
CA MET A 168 -3.33 -20.33 -0.19
C MET A 168 -2.64 -20.98 -1.38
N THR A 169 -3.42 -21.63 -2.24
CA THR A 169 -2.92 -22.15 -3.52
C THR A 169 -2.57 -21.01 -4.47
N TRP A 170 -1.73 -21.28 -5.47
CA TRP A 170 -1.41 -20.30 -6.50
C TRP A 170 -2.67 -19.76 -7.21
N LEU A 171 -3.64 -20.63 -7.52
CA LEU A 171 -4.88 -20.23 -8.19
C LEU A 171 -5.70 -19.25 -7.35
N GLN A 172 -5.80 -19.48 -6.04
CA GLN A 172 -6.45 -18.56 -5.11
C GLN A 172 -5.72 -17.20 -5.05
N SER A 173 -4.39 -17.22 -5.07
CA SER A 173 -3.59 -15.98 -5.11
C SER A 173 -3.81 -15.19 -6.39
N ALA A 174 -3.94 -15.87 -7.53
CA ALA A 174 -4.19 -15.23 -8.84
C ALA A 174 -5.58 -14.57 -8.92
N ALA A 175 -6.56 -15.14 -8.22
CA ALA A 175 -7.89 -14.54 -8.13
C ALA A 175 -8.00 -13.40 -7.12
N THR A 176 -7.10 -13.31 -6.13
CA THR A 176 -7.17 -12.30 -5.05
C THR A 176 -7.23 -10.84 -5.57
N PRO A 177 -6.46 -10.43 -6.58
CA PRO A 177 -6.61 -9.12 -7.20
C PRO A 177 -7.99 -8.89 -7.83
N LEU A 178 -8.59 -9.94 -8.44
CA LEU A 178 -9.92 -9.88 -9.05
C LEU A 178 -11.02 -9.86 -7.99
N LEU A 179 -10.85 -10.57 -6.88
CA LEU A 179 -11.75 -10.54 -5.71
C LEU A 179 -11.84 -9.16 -5.06
N SER A 180 -10.82 -8.31 -5.22
CA SER A 180 -10.90 -6.90 -4.77
C SER A 180 -11.87 -6.07 -5.64
N PHE A 181 -12.20 -6.56 -6.83
CA PHE A 181 -13.18 -5.97 -7.72
C PHE A 181 -14.51 -6.73 -7.72
N ALA A 182 -14.52 -8.05 -7.58
CA ALA A 182 -15.72 -8.87 -7.66
C ALA A 182 -16.58 -8.84 -6.36
N SER A 183 -17.90 -8.86 -6.53
CA SER A 183 -18.85 -9.10 -5.45
C SER A 183 -18.90 -10.58 -5.13
N ASN A 184 -18.67 -10.95 -3.86
CA ASN A 184 -18.88 -12.27 -3.23
C ASN A 184 -19.23 -13.42 -4.20
N GLY A 185 -18.27 -14.30 -4.46
CA GLY A 185 -18.45 -15.52 -5.25
C GLY A 185 -17.35 -16.54 -4.95
N THR A 186 -17.54 -17.77 -5.42
CA THR A 186 -16.50 -18.80 -5.34
C THR A 186 -15.31 -18.45 -6.25
N LEU A 187 -14.16 -19.11 -6.03
CA LEU A 187 -12.94 -18.88 -6.82
C LEU A 187 -13.19 -19.03 -8.33
N GLU A 188 -13.94 -20.05 -8.72
CA GLU A 188 -14.25 -20.37 -10.11
C GLU A 188 -15.22 -19.35 -10.73
N GLU A 189 -16.25 -18.96 -9.98
CA GLU A 189 -17.20 -17.93 -10.41
C GLU A 189 -16.49 -16.62 -10.74
N VAL A 190 -15.56 -16.20 -9.89
CA VAL A 190 -14.83 -14.94 -10.06
C VAL A 190 -13.83 -15.00 -11.22
N LEU A 191 -13.17 -16.14 -11.43
CA LEU A 191 -12.21 -16.31 -12.52
C LEU A 191 -12.90 -16.46 -13.89
N LEU A 192 -14.12 -16.99 -13.91
CA LEU A 192 -14.89 -17.23 -15.13
C LEU A 192 -15.91 -16.11 -15.43
N ASP A 193 -16.08 -15.14 -14.53
CA ASP A 193 -16.97 -14.00 -14.74
C ASP A 193 -16.52 -13.17 -15.94
N ARG A 194 -17.41 -13.03 -16.93
CA ARG A 194 -17.22 -12.22 -18.14
C ARG A 194 -18.02 -10.92 -18.11
N THR A 195 -18.66 -10.62 -16.99
CA THR A 195 -19.40 -9.37 -16.80
C THR A 195 -18.43 -8.20 -16.98
N VAL A 196 -18.77 -7.25 -17.84
CA VAL A 196 -17.91 -6.08 -18.07
C VAL A 196 -18.26 -5.00 -17.05
N TRP A 197 -17.33 -4.72 -16.14
CA TRP A 197 -17.49 -3.72 -15.09
C TRP A 197 -17.27 -2.31 -15.67
N THR A 198 -18.23 -1.78 -16.42
CA THR A 198 -18.15 -0.43 -17.03
C THR A 198 -18.86 0.63 -16.20
N SER A 199 -18.32 1.00 -15.04
CA SER A 199 -18.82 2.16 -14.27
C SER A 199 -17.84 3.32 -14.17
N ALA A 200 -16.58 3.14 -14.59
CA ALA A 200 -15.55 4.18 -14.50
C ALA A 200 -14.69 4.26 -15.77
N PHE A 201 -14.53 5.47 -16.31
CA PHE A 201 -13.53 5.75 -17.33
C PHE A 201 -12.14 5.68 -16.69
N THR A 202 -11.25 4.87 -17.24
CA THR A 202 -9.88 4.72 -16.75
C THR A 202 -8.88 5.18 -17.79
N LYS A 203 -7.75 5.72 -17.33
CA LYS A 203 -6.58 6.01 -18.15
C LYS A 203 -5.36 5.42 -17.46
N ALA A 204 -4.77 4.42 -18.07
CA ALA A 204 -3.51 3.85 -17.61
C ALA A 204 -2.33 4.42 -18.39
N LYS A 205 -1.21 4.61 -17.70
CA LYS A 205 0.12 4.87 -18.26
C LYS A 205 1.12 3.98 -17.53
N SER A 206 2.23 3.67 -18.18
CA SER A 206 3.34 2.98 -17.53
C SER A 206 4.67 3.58 -17.98
N ASP A 207 5.67 3.44 -17.11
CA ASP A 207 7.02 3.92 -17.30
C ASP A 207 8.00 2.90 -16.69
N TYR A 208 9.23 2.84 -17.21
CA TYR A 208 10.29 1.99 -16.67
C TYR A 208 11.30 2.83 -15.90
N VAL A 209 11.69 2.36 -14.71
CA VAL A 209 12.62 3.08 -13.84
C VAL A 209 13.94 2.34 -13.79
N LEU A 210 14.98 3.01 -14.28
CA LEU A 210 16.35 2.49 -14.31
C LEU A 210 17.15 2.89 -13.07
N ARG A 211 16.75 3.94 -12.36
CA ARG A 211 17.42 4.44 -11.14
C ARG A 211 16.40 4.76 -10.07
N ALA A 212 16.72 4.47 -8.81
CA ALA A 212 15.81 4.72 -7.70
C ALA A 212 15.35 6.20 -7.70
N ILE A 213 14.04 6.41 -7.59
CA ILE A 213 13.45 7.74 -7.57
C ILE A 213 13.90 8.43 -6.27
N PRO A 214 14.49 9.63 -6.34
CA PRO A 214 14.94 10.39 -5.18
C PRO A 214 13.83 10.66 -4.15
N LYS A 215 14.20 10.78 -2.87
CA LYS A 215 13.25 10.95 -1.75
C LYS A 215 12.43 12.25 -1.88
N ASP A 216 13.04 13.32 -2.36
CA ASP A 216 12.42 14.61 -2.67
C ASP A 216 11.41 14.51 -3.82
N VAL A 217 11.72 13.77 -4.88
CA VAL A 217 10.76 13.51 -5.97
C VAL A 217 9.54 12.75 -5.45
N TRP A 218 9.73 11.75 -4.59
CA TRP A 218 8.60 11.09 -3.93
C TRP A 218 7.77 12.04 -3.06
N LYS A 219 8.40 12.96 -2.31
CA LYS A 219 7.66 13.99 -1.54
C LYS A 219 6.79 14.85 -2.46
N ASP A 220 7.29 15.19 -3.63
CA ASP A 220 6.54 15.95 -4.63
C ASP A 220 5.37 15.14 -5.19
N ILE A 221 5.58 13.85 -5.49
CA ILE A 221 4.48 12.95 -5.91
C ILE A 221 3.39 12.89 -4.83
N PHE A 222 3.77 12.67 -3.57
CA PHE A 222 2.82 12.59 -2.44
C PHE A 222 2.07 13.90 -2.17
N SER A 223 2.68 15.05 -2.42
CA SER A 223 2.11 16.36 -2.09
C SER A 223 1.39 17.03 -3.26
N ARG A 224 1.83 16.80 -4.50
CA ARG A 224 1.27 17.43 -5.70
C ARG A 224 0.38 16.46 -6.48
N TRP A 225 0.88 15.27 -6.82
CA TRP A 225 0.14 14.35 -7.69
C TRP A 225 -1.13 13.84 -7.01
N PHE A 226 -1.02 13.36 -5.77
CA PHE A 226 -2.16 12.86 -5.00
C PHE A 226 -3.09 13.98 -4.48
N ALA A 227 -2.73 15.25 -4.66
CA ALA A 227 -3.59 16.39 -4.37
C ALA A 227 -4.42 16.83 -5.60
N MET A 228 -4.18 16.24 -6.78
CA MET A 228 -4.96 16.54 -7.97
C MET A 228 -6.32 15.83 -7.94
N ASP A 229 -7.35 16.51 -8.41
CA ASP A 229 -8.66 15.90 -8.63
C ASP A 229 -8.56 14.77 -9.65
N GLY A 230 -9.10 13.60 -9.28
CA GLY A 230 -9.03 12.40 -10.11
C GLY A 230 -7.67 11.70 -10.12
N ALA A 231 -6.73 12.06 -9.24
CA ALA A 231 -5.50 11.28 -9.05
C ALA A 231 -5.82 9.81 -8.74
N GLY A 232 -5.36 8.86 -9.54
CA GLY A 232 -5.64 7.46 -9.30
C GLY A 232 -4.63 6.79 -8.38
N ASP A 233 -4.30 5.54 -8.64
CA ASP A 233 -3.29 4.79 -7.89
C ASP A 233 -1.97 4.73 -8.68
N ILE A 234 -0.84 4.78 -7.98
CA ILE A 234 0.49 4.48 -8.54
C ILE A 234 0.88 3.09 -8.07
N ILE A 235 1.07 2.17 -9.00
CA ILE A 235 1.48 0.79 -8.75
C ILE A 235 2.95 0.66 -9.18
N LEU A 236 3.76 0.08 -8.31
CA LEU A 236 5.19 -0.13 -8.50
C LEU A 236 5.44 -1.63 -8.48
N GLU A 237 5.81 -2.17 -9.63
CA GLU A 237 6.13 -3.59 -9.80
C GLU A 237 7.65 -3.74 -9.86
N PRO A 238 8.27 -4.51 -8.95
CA PRO A 238 9.72 -4.70 -8.97
C PRO A 238 10.13 -5.43 -10.25
N HIS A 239 11.25 -5.05 -10.83
CA HIS A 239 11.81 -5.69 -12.01
C HIS A 239 13.22 -6.15 -11.66
N GLY A 240 13.51 -7.40 -11.93
CA GLY A 240 14.71 -8.07 -11.43
C GLY A 240 14.60 -9.59 -11.55
N GLY A 241 15.37 -10.31 -10.73
CA GLY A 241 15.30 -11.78 -10.66
C GLY A 241 15.49 -12.44 -12.03
N PHE A 242 14.57 -13.32 -12.41
CA PHE A 242 14.62 -14.00 -13.72
C PHE A 242 14.63 -13.01 -14.90
N MET A 243 13.93 -11.87 -14.80
CA MET A 243 13.84 -10.91 -15.91
C MET A 243 15.18 -10.24 -16.23
N ASP A 244 16.08 -10.12 -15.25
CA ASP A 244 17.43 -9.59 -15.45
C ASP A 244 18.38 -10.59 -16.14
N SER A 245 18.06 -11.88 -16.09
CA SER A 245 18.87 -12.94 -16.72
C SER A 245 18.62 -13.09 -18.22
N VAL A 246 17.51 -12.55 -18.73
CA VAL A 246 17.12 -12.67 -20.14
C VAL A 246 17.73 -11.51 -20.95
N PRO A 247 18.49 -11.79 -22.04
CA PRO A 247 19.02 -10.73 -22.89
C PRO A 247 17.92 -9.86 -23.53
N ALA A 248 18.16 -8.56 -23.65
CA ALA A 248 17.18 -7.61 -24.22
C ALA A 248 16.74 -7.95 -25.65
N ALA A 249 17.63 -8.54 -26.45
CA ALA A 249 17.35 -8.94 -27.83
C ALA A 249 16.69 -10.33 -27.95
N ALA A 250 16.51 -11.07 -26.86
CA ALA A 250 15.95 -12.43 -26.90
C ALA A 250 14.47 -12.45 -27.29
N THR A 251 13.74 -11.36 -27.02
CA THR A 251 12.34 -11.18 -27.44
C THR A 251 12.08 -9.72 -27.81
N PRO A 252 10.95 -9.39 -28.46
CA PRO A 252 10.56 -8.00 -28.71
C PRO A 252 10.32 -7.15 -27.45
N TYR A 253 10.35 -7.74 -26.24
CA TYR A 253 10.21 -7.03 -24.98
C TYR A 253 11.62 -6.68 -24.44
N PRO A 254 12.08 -5.42 -24.58
CA PRO A 254 13.48 -5.06 -24.39
C PRO A 254 13.82 -4.71 -22.93
N HIS A 255 12.81 -4.51 -22.08
CA HIS A 255 12.99 -4.06 -20.70
C HIS A 255 13.44 -5.22 -19.81
N ARG A 256 14.75 -5.44 -19.77
CA ARG A 256 15.40 -6.56 -19.05
C ARG A 256 16.37 -6.01 -18.01
N ASN A 257 17.60 -6.53 -18.01
CA ASN A 257 18.70 -6.12 -17.16
C ASN A 257 18.86 -4.59 -17.09
N GLY A 258 18.98 -4.07 -15.86
CA GLY A 258 19.17 -2.64 -15.59
C GLY A 258 17.87 -1.87 -15.35
N VAL A 259 16.70 -2.49 -15.55
CA VAL A 259 15.42 -1.95 -15.11
C VAL A 259 15.20 -2.36 -13.66
N LEU A 260 15.09 -1.38 -12.75
CA LEU A 260 14.84 -1.65 -11.33
C LEU A 260 13.37 -1.97 -11.05
N LYS A 261 12.45 -1.36 -11.81
CA LYS A 261 11.01 -1.55 -11.63
C LYS A 261 10.22 -0.98 -12.80
N THR A 262 9.02 -1.51 -12.98
CA THR A 262 8.00 -0.90 -13.83
C THR A 262 7.06 -0.09 -12.95
N ILE A 263 6.81 1.17 -13.31
CA ILE A 263 5.78 2.00 -12.72
C ILE A 263 4.55 1.93 -13.60
N TRP A 264 3.43 1.62 -13.00
CA TRP A 264 2.10 1.76 -13.60
C TRP A 264 1.38 2.90 -12.88
N SER A 265 0.94 3.90 -13.63
CA SER A 265 0.05 4.94 -13.15
C SER A 265 -1.34 4.67 -13.70
N LEU A 266 -2.27 4.27 -12.83
CA LEU A 266 -3.66 4.08 -13.20
C LEU A 266 -4.44 5.30 -12.71
N ILE A 267 -4.92 6.13 -13.62
CA ILE A 267 -5.77 7.29 -13.33
C ILE A 267 -7.23 6.87 -13.51
N ILE A 268 -8.05 6.99 -12.46
CA ILE A 268 -9.50 6.75 -12.54
C ILE A 268 -10.16 8.11 -12.78
N CYS A 269 -10.63 8.33 -14.01
CA CYS A 269 -11.26 9.58 -14.40
C CYS A 269 -12.70 9.63 -13.86
N LYS A 270 -12.93 10.38 -12.78
CA LYS A 270 -14.30 10.72 -12.35
C LYS A 270 -14.78 11.98 -13.09
N ASN A 271 -15.85 11.80 -13.85
CA ASN A 271 -16.60 12.81 -14.60
C ASN A 271 -15.91 13.47 -15.81
N HIS A 272 -16.74 13.71 -16.82
CA HIS A 272 -16.48 14.01 -18.24
C HIS A 272 -15.63 15.25 -18.59
N ARG A 273 -14.80 15.81 -17.69
CA ARG A 273 -14.01 17.01 -17.99
C ARG A 273 -12.52 16.83 -17.73
N ILE A 274 -11.83 16.48 -18.83
CA ILE A 274 -10.51 16.97 -19.29
C ILE A 274 -9.38 16.96 -18.24
N PHE A 275 -8.46 16.00 -18.33
CA PHE A 275 -7.07 16.19 -17.90
C PHE A 275 -6.09 15.47 -18.85
N THR A 276 -5.88 16.06 -20.03
CA THR A 276 -5.00 15.50 -21.07
C THR A 276 -3.54 15.95 -20.99
N LYS A 277 -3.10 16.75 -19.99
CA LYS A 277 -1.78 17.42 -20.08
C LYS A 277 -0.84 17.42 -18.85
N LEU A 278 -1.15 16.76 -17.73
CA LEU A 278 -0.36 16.96 -16.50
C LEU A 278 0.67 15.89 -16.12
N PHE A 279 0.58 14.65 -16.63
CA PHE A 279 1.61 13.64 -16.29
C PHE A 279 2.88 13.80 -17.12
N VAL A 280 2.74 14.06 -18.43
CA VAL A 280 3.86 14.18 -19.37
C VAL A 280 4.76 15.38 -19.04
N LYS A 281 4.20 16.52 -18.66
CA LYS A 281 4.99 17.73 -18.41
C LYS A 281 5.83 17.68 -17.12
N SER A 282 5.47 16.83 -16.16
CA SER A 282 6.25 16.64 -14.93
C SER A 282 7.36 15.59 -15.10
N THR A 283 7.19 14.61 -16.00
CA THR A 283 8.19 13.56 -16.24
C THR A 283 9.15 13.90 -17.38
N ASP A 284 8.71 14.66 -18.39
CA ASP A 284 9.54 15.07 -19.55
C ASP A 284 10.71 16.00 -19.18
N GLN A 285 10.61 16.74 -18.06
CA GLN A 285 11.74 17.53 -17.53
C GLN A 285 12.69 16.69 -16.67
N MET A 286 12.38 15.43 -16.35
CA MET A 286 13.07 14.67 -15.30
C MET A 286 13.51 13.26 -15.71
N ILE A 287 13.22 12.80 -16.92
CA ILE A 287 13.61 11.47 -17.39
C ILE A 287 14.05 11.62 -18.86
N TYR A 288 15.31 11.30 -19.14
CA TYR A 288 15.84 11.34 -20.51
C TYR A 288 15.02 10.40 -21.41
N PRO A 289 14.59 10.87 -22.60
CA PRO A 289 14.04 9.98 -23.60
C PRO A 289 15.14 9.03 -24.07
N VAL A 290 14.82 7.75 -24.21
CA VAL A 290 15.53 6.83 -25.10
C VAL A 290 14.65 6.63 -26.32
#